data_AF-A0A962IFF3-F1
#
_entry.id   AF-A0A962IFF3-F1
#
_cell.length_a   1.000
_cell.length_b   1.000
_cell.length_c   1.000
_cell.angle_alpha   90.00
_cell.angle_beta   90.00
_cell.angle_gamma   90.00
#
_symmetry.space_group_name_H-M   'P 1'
#
loop_
_entity.id
_entity.type
_entity.pdbx_description
1 polymer ?
#
loop_
_entity_poly.entity_id
_entity_poly.type
_entity_poly.pdbx_seq_one_letter_code
_entity_poly.pdbx_strand_id
1 'polypeptide(L)'
;RIEELQQVLGMTPVLYEKLARFLSVSSQGQGINPMLAPRHILLLLAEGEQALVDDYIRQRDEAEGAWVQPTFGVAFLDHTQQPVYRVQIRVRSPGSELAYFEERSIRLLPGRNPPFLTYFRSRQALDARFQ
;
A
#
# COMPACT_ATOMS: atom_id res chain seq x y z
N ARG A 1 2.12 -13.87 -1.61
CA ARG A 1 2.82 -12.54 -1.66
C ARG A 1 2.46 -11.85 -2.97
N ILE A 2 2.75 -10.56 -3.17
CA ILE A 2 2.32 -9.88 -4.41
C ILE A 2 3.04 -10.44 -5.66
N GLU A 3 4.24 -10.98 -5.50
CA GLU A 3 5.05 -11.57 -6.57
C GLU A 3 4.40 -12.81 -7.20
N GLU A 4 3.50 -13.50 -6.48
CA GLU A 4 2.73 -14.64 -7.03
C GLU A 4 1.83 -14.21 -8.19
N LEU A 5 1.50 -12.91 -8.31
CA LEU A 5 0.78 -12.37 -9.45
C LEU A 5 1.49 -12.67 -10.78
N GLN A 6 2.83 -12.79 -10.79
CA GLN A 6 3.61 -13.14 -11.98
C GLN A 6 3.32 -14.55 -12.51
N GLN A 7 2.73 -15.42 -11.69
CA GLN A 7 2.40 -16.80 -12.08
C GLN A 7 1.03 -16.91 -12.77
N VAL A 8 0.25 -15.82 -12.81
CA VAL A 8 -1.04 -15.78 -13.49
C VAL A 8 -0.82 -15.83 -15.00
N LEU A 9 -1.55 -16.72 -15.69
CA LEU A 9 -1.48 -16.84 -17.14
C LEU A 9 -1.74 -15.48 -17.82
N GLY A 10 -0.84 -15.08 -18.72
CA GLY A 10 -0.91 -13.79 -19.41
C GLY A 10 -0.32 -12.60 -18.63
N MET A 11 0.18 -12.80 -17.41
CA MET A 11 0.92 -11.77 -16.70
C MET A 11 2.32 -11.59 -17.30
N THR A 12 2.55 -10.44 -17.95
CA THR A 12 3.88 -10.06 -18.44
C THR A 12 4.61 -9.24 -17.38
N PRO A 13 5.97 -9.18 -17.39
CA PRO A 13 6.73 -8.35 -16.46
C PRO A 13 6.29 -6.88 -16.50
N VAL A 14 6.03 -6.33 -17.69
CA VAL A 14 5.55 -4.95 -17.89
C VAL A 14 4.17 -4.74 -17.26
N LEU A 15 3.25 -5.71 -17.42
CA LEU A 15 1.93 -5.63 -16.81
C LEU A 15 2.02 -5.73 -15.28
N TYR A 16 2.85 -6.65 -14.78
CA TYR A 16 3.12 -6.82 -13.36
C TYR A 16 3.63 -5.51 -12.74
N GLU A 17 4.64 -4.88 -13.32
CA GLU A 17 5.19 -3.60 -12.83
C GLU A 17 4.15 -2.47 -12.81
N LYS A 18 3.20 -2.47 -13.75
CA LYS A 18 2.11 -1.49 -13.78
C LYS A 18 1.08 -1.77 -12.69
N LEU A 19 0.69 -3.02 -12.48
CA LEU A 19 -0.40 -3.39 -11.57
C LEU A 19 0.03 -3.55 -10.11
N ALA A 20 1.23 -4.07 -9.85
CA ALA A 20 1.68 -4.44 -8.51
C ALA A 20 1.68 -3.25 -7.53
N ARG A 21 1.83 -2.01 -8.04
CA ARG A 21 1.80 -0.78 -7.24
C ARG A 21 0.40 -0.42 -6.72
N PHE A 22 -0.64 -1.03 -7.25
CA PHE A 22 -2.05 -0.75 -6.93
C PHE A 22 -2.72 -1.89 -6.16
N LEU A 23 -2.00 -2.99 -5.95
CA LEU A 23 -2.51 -4.21 -5.34
C LEU A 23 -1.77 -4.51 -4.05
N SER A 24 -2.52 -4.97 -3.05
CA SER A 24 -1.98 -5.48 -1.81
C SER A 24 -2.49 -6.90 -1.59
N VAL A 25 -1.65 -7.75 -0.99
CA VAL A 25 -2.05 -9.08 -0.53
C VAL A 25 -2.20 -9.00 0.97
N SER A 26 -3.44 -9.13 1.45
CA SER A 26 -3.75 -9.17 2.87
C SER A 26 -4.58 -10.42 3.17
N SER A 27 -4.20 -11.17 4.20
CA SER A 27 -4.95 -12.34 4.65
C SER A 27 -6.06 -11.99 5.64
N GLN A 28 -6.16 -10.73 6.04
CA GLN A 28 -7.07 -10.24 7.08
C GLN A 28 -8.02 -9.16 6.55
N GLY A 29 -7.58 -8.37 5.57
CA GLY A 29 -8.34 -7.30 4.92
C GLY A 29 -9.37 -7.83 3.93
N GLN A 30 -10.66 -7.50 4.11
CA GLN A 30 -11.70 -7.80 3.13
C GLN A 30 -12.09 -6.58 2.26
N GLY A 31 -11.52 -5.40 2.52
CA GLY A 31 -11.84 -4.20 1.74
C GLY A 31 -10.71 -3.18 1.65
N ILE A 32 -11.01 -2.12 0.91
CA ILE A 32 -10.12 -1.00 0.61
C ILE A 32 -10.34 0.08 1.66
N ASN A 33 -9.25 0.62 2.21
CA ASN A 33 -9.31 1.83 3.03
C ASN A 33 -9.33 3.07 2.11
N PRO A 34 -10.47 3.78 1.98
CA PRO A 34 -10.59 4.91 1.06
C PRO A 34 -9.78 6.14 1.53
N MET A 35 -9.48 6.24 2.82
CA MET A 35 -8.64 7.31 3.38
C MET A 35 -7.20 7.24 2.88
N LEU A 36 -6.72 6.05 2.50
CA LEU A 36 -5.36 5.82 1.98
C LEU A 36 -5.34 5.46 0.48
N ALA A 37 -6.51 5.23 -0.11
CA ALA A 37 -6.61 4.82 -1.50
C ALA A 37 -6.17 5.96 -2.43
N PRO A 38 -5.32 5.67 -3.43
CA PRO A 38 -4.95 6.63 -4.44
C PRO A 38 -6.10 6.90 -5.42
N ARG A 39 -6.08 8.05 -6.09
CA ARG A 39 -7.16 8.53 -6.97
C ARG A 39 -7.70 7.49 -7.96
N HIS A 40 -6.83 6.74 -8.63
CA HIS A 40 -7.27 5.76 -9.64
C HIS A 40 -8.03 4.58 -9.02
N ILE A 41 -7.78 4.21 -7.77
CA ILE A 41 -8.59 3.21 -7.05
C ILE A 41 -9.93 3.80 -6.68
N LEU A 42 -9.95 5.06 -6.24
CA LEU A 42 -11.21 5.77 -5.97
C LEU A 42 -12.06 5.91 -7.24
N LEU A 43 -11.45 6.21 -8.39
CA LEU A 43 -12.14 6.23 -9.69
C LEU A 43 -12.70 4.86 -10.08
N LEU A 44 -11.96 3.78 -9.82
CA LEU A 44 -12.46 2.42 -10.05
C LEU A 44 -13.68 2.13 -9.17
N LEU A 45 -13.64 2.53 -7.90
CA LEU A 45 -14.75 2.39 -6.95
C LEU A 45 -15.97 3.27 -7.29
N ALA A 46 -15.73 4.39 -7.97
CA ALA A 46 -16.76 5.32 -8.45
C ALA A 46 -17.17 5.05 -9.90
N GLU A 47 -16.83 3.89 -10.48
CA GLU A 47 -17.17 3.52 -11.86
C GLU A 47 -16.73 4.56 -12.92
N GLY A 48 -15.68 5.32 -12.62
CA GLY A 48 -15.13 6.37 -13.48
C GLY A 48 -15.70 7.78 -13.26
N GLU A 49 -16.62 7.97 -12.31
CA GLU A 49 -17.22 9.28 -12.02
C GLU A 49 -16.23 10.23 -11.32
N GLN A 50 -15.62 11.13 -12.10
CA GLN A 50 -14.58 12.03 -11.60
C GLN A 50 -15.09 13.03 -10.54
N ALA A 51 -16.30 13.56 -10.73
CA ALA A 51 -16.88 14.56 -9.82
C ALA A 51 -17.06 14.02 -8.40
N LEU A 52 -17.51 12.77 -8.25
CA LEU A 52 -17.64 12.11 -6.95
C LEU A 52 -16.28 11.93 -6.27
N VAL A 53 -15.25 11.55 -7.03
CA VAL A 53 -13.90 11.34 -6.50
C VAL A 53 -13.26 12.66 -6.11
N ASP A 54 -13.43 13.72 -6.90
CA ASP A 54 -12.92 15.06 -6.60
C ASP A 54 -13.53 15.61 -5.31
N ASP A 55 -14.85 15.51 -5.17
CA ASP A 55 -15.55 15.95 -3.97
C ASP A 55 -15.12 15.14 -2.75
N TYR A 56 -15.01 13.81 -2.88
CA TYR A 56 -14.52 12.97 -1.79
C TYR A 56 -13.09 13.30 -1.36
N ILE A 57 -12.16 13.50 -2.31
CA ILE A 57 -10.77 13.84 -1.99
C ILE A 57 -10.72 15.18 -1.25
N ARG A 58 -11.50 16.17 -1.70
CA ARG A 58 -11.61 17.46 -1.01
C ARG A 58 -12.11 17.27 0.43
N GLN A 59 -13.21 16.54 0.65
CA GLN A 59 -13.73 16.26 1.98
C GLN A 59 -12.72 15.52 2.87
N ARG A 60 -12.01 14.54 2.29
CA ARG A 60 -10.96 13.77 2.99
C ARG A 60 -9.80 14.66 3.44
N ASP A 61 -9.37 15.58 2.59
CA ASP A 61 -8.25 16.48 2.89
C ASP A 61 -8.66 17.54 3.92
N GLU A 62 -9.90 18.03 3.87
CA GLU A 62 -10.50 18.95 4.86
C GLU A 62 -10.71 18.30 6.24
N ALA A 63 -10.83 16.96 6.31
CA ALA A 63 -11.14 16.25 7.55
C ALA A 63 -9.93 16.06 8.49
N GLU A 64 -8.72 16.48 8.11
CA GLU A 64 -7.51 16.42 8.94
C GLU A 64 -7.25 15.05 9.61
N GLY A 65 -7.58 13.96 8.91
CA GLY A 65 -7.40 12.59 9.39
C GLY A 65 -8.60 12.00 10.15
N ALA A 66 -9.68 12.76 10.35
CA ALA A 66 -10.96 12.20 10.73
C ALA A 66 -11.51 11.31 9.60
N TRP A 67 -12.26 10.27 9.97
CA TRP A 67 -12.83 9.34 9.00
C TRP A 67 -13.86 10.02 8.10
N VAL A 68 -13.71 9.84 6.78
CA VAL A 68 -14.68 10.29 5.77
C VAL A 68 -15.11 9.08 4.94
N GLN A 69 -16.42 8.85 4.89
CA GLN A 69 -16.99 7.76 4.10
C GLN A 69 -17.35 8.26 2.69
N PRO A 70 -16.82 7.66 1.62
CA PRO A 70 -17.25 7.97 0.27
C PRO A 70 -18.68 7.44 0.02
N THR A 71 -19.39 8.11 -0.88
CA THR A 71 -20.76 7.74 -1.32
C THR A 71 -20.78 6.64 -2.38
N PHE A 72 -19.61 6.18 -2.83
CA PHE A 72 -19.42 5.18 -3.88
C PHE A 72 -18.61 3.99 -3.37
N GLY A 73 -18.68 2.87 -4.10
CA GLY A 73 -17.86 1.69 -3.83
C GLY A 73 -18.08 1.04 -2.45
N VAL A 74 -19.19 1.36 -1.76
CA VAL A 74 -19.41 1.03 -0.35
C VAL A 74 -19.27 -0.45 -0.02
N ALA A 75 -19.62 -1.34 -0.96
CA ALA A 75 -19.50 -2.78 -0.80
C ALA A 75 -18.05 -3.30 -0.71
N PHE A 76 -17.08 -2.48 -1.12
CA PHE A 76 -15.67 -2.84 -1.19
C PHE A 76 -14.81 -2.15 -0.12
N LEU A 77 -15.41 -1.35 0.75
CA LEU A 77 -14.68 -0.56 1.74
C LEU A 77 -14.52 -1.31 3.06
N ASP A 78 -13.39 -1.10 3.71
CA ASP A 78 -13.16 -1.57 5.07
C ASP A 78 -12.49 -0.48 5.92
N HIS A 79 -13.20 -0.09 6.98
CA HIS A 79 -12.80 0.95 7.94
C HIS A 79 -12.46 0.37 9.31
N THR A 80 -12.62 -0.95 9.49
CA THR A 80 -12.55 -1.62 10.79
C THR A 80 -11.14 -2.12 11.14
N GLN A 81 -10.24 -2.13 10.16
CA GLN A 81 -8.95 -2.78 10.32
C GLN A 81 -7.83 -1.82 10.71
N GLN A 82 -6.99 -2.31 11.63
CA GLN A 82 -5.73 -1.66 11.95
C GLN A 82 -4.85 -1.63 10.70
N PRO A 83 -4.36 -0.44 10.30
CA PRO A 83 -3.57 -0.30 9.09
C PRO A 83 -2.30 -1.15 9.18
N VAL A 84 -2.10 -1.99 8.17
CA VAL A 84 -0.84 -2.66 7.89
C VAL A 84 -0.03 -1.75 6.99
N TYR A 85 1.20 -1.45 7.37
CA TYR A 85 2.09 -0.58 6.63
C TYR A 85 3.16 -1.39 5.93
N ARG A 86 3.48 -0.99 4.70
CA ARG A 86 4.70 -1.40 4.00
C ARG A 86 5.76 -0.34 4.25
N VAL A 87 6.85 -0.73 4.90
CA VAL A 87 8.00 0.13 5.19
C VAL A 87 9.14 -0.25 4.27
N GLN A 88 9.66 0.73 3.54
CA GLN A 88 10.83 0.59 2.69
C GLN A 88 11.99 1.34 3.32
N ILE A 89 13.07 0.61 3.60
CA ILE A 89 14.26 1.10 4.29
C ILE A 89 15.42 1.02 3.31
N ARG A 90 16.08 2.15 3.07
CA ARG A 90 17.34 2.20 2.31
C ARG A 90 18.44 2.57 3.28
N VAL A 91 19.44 1.71 3.40
CA VAL A 91 20.63 1.95 4.22
C VAL A 91 21.81 2.17 3.31
N ARG A 92 22.51 3.28 3.53
CA ARG A 92 23.81 3.61 2.93
C ARG A 92 24.71 4.03 4.07
N SER A 93 25.88 3.42 4.20
CA SER A 93 26.87 3.81 5.20
C SER A 93 28.03 4.52 4.50
N PRO A 94 28.32 5.79 4.82
CA PRO A 94 29.51 6.46 4.32
C PRO A 94 30.76 5.70 4.77
N GLY A 95 31.59 5.25 3.84
CA GLY A 95 32.83 4.52 4.14
C GLY A 95 32.68 3.01 4.38
N SER A 96 31.48 2.43 4.20
CA SER A 96 31.26 0.98 4.24
C SER A 96 30.55 0.52 2.96
N GLU A 97 30.91 -0.67 2.48
CA GLU A 97 30.22 -1.33 1.36
C GLU A 97 28.80 -1.77 1.71
N LEU A 98 28.38 -1.62 2.97
CA LEU A 98 27.07 -2.05 3.42
C LEU A 98 25.98 -1.09 2.92
N ALA A 99 25.47 -1.40 1.73
CA ALA A 99 24.30 -0.78 1.15
C ALA A 99 23.22 -1.86 0.94
N TYR A 100 22.04 -1.66 1.51
CA TYR A 100 20.91 -2.57 1.27
C TYR A 100 19.58 -1.82 1.22
N PHE A 101 18.66 -2.44 0.47
CA PHE A 101 17.24 -2.13 0.48
C PHE A 101 16.53 -3.19 1.31
N GLU A 102 15.61 -2.77 2.17
CA GLU A 102 14.83 -3.67 3.00
C GLU A 102 13.36 -3.26 2.97
N GLU A 103 12.48 -4.21 2.69
CA GLU A 103 11.03 -4.01 2.75
C GLU A 103 10.45 -4.81 3.91
N ARG A 104 9.57 -4.19 4.68
CA ARG A 104 8.84 -4.82 5.78
C ARG A 104 7.35 -4.58 5.64
N SER A 105 6.54 -5.58 5.95
CA SER A 105 5.11 -5.38 6.23
C SER A 105 4.89 -5.44 7.73
N ILE A 106 4.41 -4.36 8.32
CA ILE A 106 4.25 -4.20 9.77
C ILE A 106 2.80 -3.85 10.13
N ARG A 107 2.36 -4.29 11.30
CA ARG A 107 1.16 -3.75 11.96
C ARG A 107 1.59 -3.02 13.21
N LEU A 108 1.04 -1.82 13.40
CA LEU A 108 1.27 -1.05 14.62
C LEU A 108 0.49 -1.69 15.77
N LEU A 109 1.12 -1.80 16.93
CA LEU A 109 0.55 -2.32 18.17
C LEU A 109 0.78 -1.29 19.28
N PRO A 110 -0.07 -0.24 19.38
CA PRO A 110 0.06 0.77 20.41
C PRO A 110 0.14 0.15 21.81
N GLY A 111 1.02 0.68 22.67
CA GLY A 111 1.22 0.17 24.03
C GLY A 111 2.09 -1.07 24.17
N ARG A 112 2.64 -1.62 23.07
CA ARG A 112 3.67 -2.68 23.12
C ARG A 112 5.08 -2.16 22.86
N ASN A 113 6.09 -2.95 23.24
CA ASN A 113 7.50 -2.70 22.93
C ASN A 113 8.15 -3.94 22.27
N PRO A 114 8.56 -3.88 20.98
CA PRO A 114 8.36 -2.75 20.07
C PRO A 114 6.86 -2.52 19.75
N PRO A 115 6.46 -1.29 19.39
CA PRO A 115 5.06 -0.93 19.14
C PRO A 115 4.56 -1.41 17.77
N PHE A 116 5.07 -2.53 17.28
CA PHE A 116 4.71 -3.12 16.01
C PHE A 116 5.04 -4.62 15.94
N LEU A 117 4.35 -5.33 15.07
CA LEU A 117 4.67 -6.70 14.67
C LEU A 117 5.08 -6.71 13.21
N THR A 118 6.15 -7.44 12.88
CA THR A 118 6.59 -7.65 11.48
C THR A 118 6.05 -8.98 10.97
N TYR A 119 5.27 -8.94 9.88
CA TYR A 119 4.74 -10.15 9.23
C TYR A 119 5.61 -10.63 8.08
N PHE A 120 6.26 -9.69 7.39
CA PHE A 120 7.10 -9.97 6.24
C PHE A 120 8.31 -9.06 6.27
N ARG A 121 9.45 -9.61 5.87
CA ARG A 121 10.72 -8.92 5.73
C ARG A 121 11.44 -9.46 4.51
N SER A 122 11.86 -8.58 3.61
CA SER A 122 12.73 -8.87 2.48
C SER A 122 13.93 -7.93 2.53
N ARG A 123 15.14 -8.45 2.35
CA ARG A 123 16.37 -7.65 2.29
C ARG A 123 17.11 -8.00 1.00
N GLN A 124 17.53 -6.97 0.28
CA GLN A 124 18.28 -7.07 -0.97
C GLN A 124 19.50 -6.16 -0.88
N ALA A 125 20.64 -6.60 -1.40
CA ALA A 125 21.80 -5.73 -1.53
C ALA A 125 21.46 -4.57 -2.49
N LEU A 126 21.96 -3.36 -2.20
CA LEU A 126 21.92 -2.26 -3.15
C LEU A 126 23.04 -2.52 -4.17
N ASP A 127 22.77 -3.35 -5.17
CA ASP A 127 23.69 -3.52 -6.28
C ASP A 127 23.82 -2.19 -7.04
N ALA A 128 25.06 -1.77 -7.31
CA ALA A 128 25.40 -0.54 -8.03
C ALA A 128 24.90 -0.52 -9.51
N ARG A 129 24.11 -1.52 -9.94
CA ARG A 129 23.73 -1.79 -11.34
C ARG A 129 22.33 -1.33 -11.74
N PHE A 130 21.56 -0.73 -10.83
CA PHE A 130 20.30 -0.09 -11.18
C PHE A 130 20.40 1.41 -10.92
N GLN A 131 21.03 2.11 -11.88
CA GLN A 131 20.86 3.54 -12.11
C GLN A 131 19.79 3.75 -13.17
#